data_AF-A0AAJ0IXB5-F1
#
_entry.id   AF-A0AAJ0IXB5-F1
#
_cell.length_a   1.000
_cell.length_b   1.000
_cell.length_c   1.000
_cell.angle_alpha   90.00
_cell.angle_beta   90.00
_cell.angle_gamma   90.00
#
_symmetry.space_group_name_H-M   'P 1'
#
loop_
_entity.id
_entity.type
_entity.pdbx_description
1 polymer ?
#
loop_
_entity_poly.entity_id
_entity_poly.type
_entity_poly.pdbx_seq_one_letter_code
_entity_poly.pdbx_strand_id
1 'polypeptide(L)'
;MGVNQRRAKFLRAAELRETEVGPTPIDWLIVRMDELTDAERPISYGIVQTGRHVQNGVPCLRVMDIHKGKVKLDDLITTTEEISNAYRRTKLRAGDLVVPLRG
;
A
#
# COMPACT_ATOMS: atom_id res chain seq x y z
N MET A 1 2.23 14.74 -44.16
CA MET A 1 3.16 15.54 -43.35
C MET A 1 2.56 15.72 -41.97
N GLY A 2 3.12 15.31 -40.83
CA GLY A 2 4.17 14.37 -40.48
C GLY A 2 3.79 13.85 -39.09
N VAL A 3 3.93 12.54 -38.86
CA VAL A 3 3.63 11.91 -37.56
C VAL A 3 4.68 12.39 -36.56
N ASN A 4 4.21 13.08 -35.52
CA ASN A 4 5.06 13.60 -34.45
C ASN A 4 5.51 12.44 -33.55
N GLN A 5 6.56 11.73 -33.98
CA GLN A 5 7.28 10.75 -33.15
C GLN A 5 8.09 11.49 -32.07
N ARG A 6 7.45 11.83 -30.95
CA ARG A 6 8.20 12.01 -29.69
C ARG A 6 8.51 10.63 -29.14
N ARG A 7 9.54 9.97 -29.70
CA ARG A 7 10.16 8.80 -29.08
C ARG A 7 10.85 9.27 -27.80
N ALA A 8 10.35 8.84 -26.64
CA ALA A 8 11.10 8.93 -25.40
C ALA A 8 12.46 8.24 -25.59
N LYS A 9 13.54 8.98 -25.39
CA LYS A 9 14.92 8.54 -25.46
C LYS A 9 15.40 8.30 -24.02
N PHE A 10 16.33 7.35 -23.85
CA PHE A 10 17.10 7.03 -22.62
C PHE A 10 16.58 5.92 -21.69
N LEU A 11 16.26 4.74 -22.23
CA LEU A 11 16.47 3.50 -21.48
C LEU A 11 17.75 2.86 -22.03
N ARG A 12 18.85 2.95 -21.28
CA ARG A 12 20.06 2.15 -21.55
C ARG A 12 19.77 0.74 -21.07
N ALA A 13 20.22 -0.29 -21.79
CA ALA A 13 20.22 -1.64 -21.27
C ALA A 13 21.06 -1.64 -19.97
N ALA A 14 20.42 -1.99 -18.84
CA ALA A 14 21.11 -2.08 -17.56
C ALA A 14 22.00 -3.32 -17.56
N GLU A 15 23.23 -3.17 -17.07
CA GLU A 15 24.07 -4.32 -16.73
C GLU A 15 23.44 -5.03 -15.53
N LEU A 16 23.26 -6.35 -15.63
CA LEU A 16 22.58 -7.14 -14.62
C LEU A 16 23.60 -7.96 -13.81
N ARG A 17 23.28 -8.17 -12.53
CA ARG A 17 23.92 -9.17 -11.67
C ARG A 17 22.90 -10.21 -11.23
N GLU A 18 23.34 -11.44 -10.99
CA GLU A 18 22.51 -12.46 -10.35
C GLU A 18 22.37 -12.17 -8.86
N THR A 19 21.16 -12.32 -8.33
CA THR A 19 20.84 -12.05 -6.92
C THR A 19 19.79 -13.05 -6.42
N GLU A 20 19.53 -13.07 -5.11
CA GLU A 20 18.50 -13.93 -4.52
C GLU A 20 17.07 -13.69 -5.03
N VAL A 21 16.79 -12.51 -5.60
CA VAL A 21 15.49 -12.16 -6.20
C VAL A 21 15.49 -12.23 -7.73
N GLY A 22 16.58 -12.76 -8.32
CA GLY A 22 16.78 -12.90 -9.76
C GLY A 22 17.68 -11.81 -10.37
N PRO A 23 17.81 -11.80 -11.71
CA PRO A 23 18.66 -10.83 -12.43
C PRO A 23 18.21 -9.39 -12.15
N THR A 24 19.11 -8.60 -11.56
CA THR A 24 18.81 -7.24 -11.07
C THR A 24 19.87 -6.26 -11.58
N PRO A 25 19.50 -5.01 -11.95
CA PRO A 25 20.48 -3.99 -12.33
C PRO A 25 21.59 -3.81 -11.30
N ILE A 26 22.83 -3.68 -11.76
CA ILE A 26 24.00 -3.59 -10.90
C ILE A 26 23.97 -2.35 -9.98
N ASP A 27 23.27 -1.30 -10.38
CA ASP A 27 23.11 -0.05 -9.64
C ASP A 27 21.92 -0.05 -8.67
N TRP A 28 21.08 -1.10 -8.68
CA TRP A 28 20.00 -1.24 -7.72
C TRP A 28 20.51 -1.77 -6.39
N LEU A 29 20.00 -1.19 -5.30
CA LEU A 29 20.15 -1.74 -3.97
C LEU A 29 19.00 -2.72 -3.70
N ILE A 30 19.33 -3.91 -3.19
CA ILE A 30 18.34 -4.87 -2.71
C ILE A 30 18.22 -4.65 -1.21
N VAL A 31 17.02 -4.30 -0.76
CA VAL A 31 16.67 -4.08 0.65
C VAL A 31 15.39 -4.82 0.96
N ARG A 32 15.18 -5.14 2.25
CA ARG A 32 13.88 -5.64 2.70
C ARG A 32 12.86 -4.50 2.73
N MET A 33 11.58 -4.83 2.51
CA MET A 33 10.52 -3.81 2.47
C MET A 33 10.39 -3.04 3.79
N ASP A 34 10.61 -3.69 4.94
CA ASP A 34 10.55 -3.05 6.25
C ASP A 34 11.65 -2.00 6.46
N GLU A 35 12.78 -2.10 5.76
CA GLU A 35 13.84 -1.08 5.77
C GLU A 35 13.42 0.22 5.08
N LEU A 36 12.39 0.16 4.22
CA LEU A 36 11.83 1.33 3.51
C LEU A 36 10.61 1.93 4.24
N THR A 37 10.14 1.31 5.32
CA THR A 37 8.99 1.81 6.08
C THR A 37 9.39 2.81 7.15
N ASP A 38 8.44 3.68 7.52
CA ASP A 38 8.56 4.54 8.70
C ASP A 38 8.75 3.66 9.95
N ALA A 39 9.82 3.88 10.71
CA ALA A 39 10.17 3.08 11.88
C ALA A 39 9.05 3.05 12.95
N GLU A 40 8.23 4.11 13.03
CA GLU A 40 7.08 4.18 13.93
C GLU A 40 5.81 3.50 13.38
N ARG A 41 5.83 3.13 12.09
CA ARG A 41 4.73 2.50 11.35
C ARG A 41 5.26 1.33 10.51
N PRO A 42 5.79 0.26 11.15
CA PRO A 42 6.22 -0.93 10.43
C PRO A 42 5.02 -1.58 9.71
N ILE A 43 5.34 -2.45 8.75
CA ILE A 43 4.36 -3.25 8.01
C ILE A 43 3.45 -3.98 9.03
N SER A 44 2.16 -3.71 8.98
CA SER A 44 1.19 -4.20 9.95
C SER A 44 -0.17 -4.44 9.32
N TYR A 45 -0.99 -5.26 9.97
CA TYR A 45 -2.40 -5.41 9.65
C TYR A 45 -3.24 -4.44 10.50
N GLY A 46 -4.41 -4.07 9.98
CA GLY A 46 -5.33 -3.14 10.63
C GLY A 46 -6.11 -3.75 11.81
N ILE A 47 -7.29 -3.19 12.07
CA ILE A 47 -8.17 -3.60 13.16
C ILE A 47 -8.72 -5.01 12.89
N VAL A 48 -8.50 -5.94 13.83
CA VAL A 48 -8.99 -7.33 13.71
C VAL A 48 -10.49 -7.43 14.01
N GLN A 49 -10.95 -6.69 15.02
CA GLN A 49 -12.34 -6.67 15.45
C GLN A 49 -12.81 -5.21 15.58
N THR A 50 -13.70 -4.79 14.68
CA THR A 50 -14.24 -3.42 14.66
C THR A 50 -15.36 -3.20 15.69
N GLY A 51 -15.78 -4.24 16.40
CA GLY A 51 -16.90 -4.18 17.33
C GLY A 51 -18.24 -4.00 16.63
N ARG A 52 -19.23 -3.46 17.35
CA ARG A 52 -20.54 -3.11 16.79
C ARG A 52 -20.43 -1.87 15.90
N HIS A 53 -21.28 -1.79 14.89
CA HIS A 53 -21.39 -0.60 14.04
C HIS A 53 -21.72 0.64 14.88
N VAL A 54 -21.04 1.75 14.59
CA VAL A 54 -21.22 3.04 15.27
C VAL A 54 -21.64 4.06 14.22
N GLN A 55 -22.84 4.64 14.38
CA GLN A 55 -23.27 5.71 13.49
C GLN A 55 -22.30 6.89 13.59
N ASN A 56 -21.81 7.38 12.45
CA ASN A 56 -20.77 8.42 12.37
C ASN A 56 -19.45 8.06 13.09
N GLY A 57 -19.15 6.77 13.27
CA GLY A 57 -17.89 6.30 13.82
C GLY A 57 -16.70 6.43 12.85
N VAL A 58 -15.53 5.96 13.30
CA VAL A 58 -14.31 6.00 12.48
C VAL A 58 -14.41 4.93 11.38
N PRO A 59 -14.29 5.28 10.09
CA PRO A 59 -14.36 4.31 9.00
C PRO A 59 -13.14 3.39 8.99
N CYS A 60 -13.38 2.10 8.73
CA CYS A 60 -12.35 1.07 8.63
C CYS A 60 -12.36 0.44 7.24
N LEU A 61 -11.17 0.26 6.68
CA LEU A 61 -10.98 -0.37 5.38
C LEU A 61 -10.92 -1.90 5.51
N ARG A 62 -11.75 -2.64 4.76
CA ARG A 62 -11.68 -4.10 4.63
C ARG A 62 -11.25 -4.49 3.22
N VAL A 63 -10.87 -5.76 3.05
CA VAL A 63 -10.51 -6.30 1.72
C VAL A 63 -11.66 -6.15 0.72
N MET A 64 -12.90 -6.40 1.13
CA MET A 64 -14.07 -6.32 0.24
C MET A 64 -14.36 -4.88 -0.24
N ASP A 65 -13.83 -3.87 0.45
CA ASP A 65 -14.00 -2.47 0.09
C ASP A 65 -12.99 -2.04 -1.01
N ILE A 66 -12.05 -2.91 -1.39
CA ILE A 66 -11.05 -2.66 -2.43
C ILE A 66 -11.50 -3.34 -3.73
N HIS A 67 -11.81 -2.55 -4.76
CA HIS A 67 -12.22 -3.04 -6.08
C HIS A 67 -11.30 -2.50 -7.17
N LYS A 68 -10.65 -3.41 -7.93
CA LYS A 68 -9.73 -3.06 -9.04
C LYS A 68 -8.67 -2.02 -8.63
N GLY A 69 -8.07 -2.20 -7.46
CA GLY A 69 -7.02 -1.32 -6.93
C GLY A 69 -7.52 0.04 -6.42
N LYS A 70 -8.84 0.25 -6.33
CA LYS A 70 -9.44 1.45 -5.77
C LYS A 70 -10.24 1.11 -4.53
N VAL A 71 -10.21 2.01 -3.54
CA VAL A 71 -11.06 1.91 -2.36
C VAL A 71 -12.44 2.46 -2.71
N LYS A 72 -13.49 1.66 -2.49
CA LYS A 72 -14.87 2.12 -2.46
C LYS A 72 -15.13 2.73 -1.08
N LEU A 73 -15.44 4.02 -1.04
CA LEU A 73 -15.64 4.77 0.22
C LEU A 73 -17.08 4.70 0.72
N ASP A 74 -18.01 4.21 -0.10
CA ASP A 74 -19.40 4.06 0.31
C ASP A 74 -19.55 2.82 1.20
N ASP A 75 -20.31 2.97 2.30
CA ASP A 75 -20.67 1.86 3.20
C ASP A 75 -19.48 1.14 3.86
N LEU A 76 -18.43 1.91 4.19
CA LEU A 76 -17.36 1.43 5.05
C LEU A 76 -17.92 1.06 6.42
N ILE A 77 -17.45 -0.07 6.97
CA ILE A 77 -17.75 -0.39 8.36
C ILE A 77 -17.11 0.67 9.26
N THR A 78 -17.80 1.04 10.33
CA THR A 78 -17.31 2.01 11.29
C THR A 78 -17.02 1.34 12.64
N THR A 79 -16.12 1.95 13.41
CA THR A 79 -15.75 1.54 14.76
C THR A 79 -15.71 2.74 15.71
N THR A 80 -15.46 2.51 16.99
CA THR A 80 -15.32 3.59 17.97
C THR A 80 -13.93 4.24 17.90
N GLU A 81 -13.81 5.47 18.39
CA GLU A 81 -12.50 6.15 18.53
C GLU A 81 -11.55 5.35 19.42
N GLU A 82 -12.04 4.73 20.50
CA GLU A 82 -11.22 3.93 21.40
C GLU A 82 -10.57 2.75 20.68
N ILE A 83 -11.33 2.01 19.88
CA ILE A 83 -10.79 0.90 19.07
C ILE A 83 -9.81 1.45 18.03
N SER A 84 -10.16 2.52 17.31
CA SER A 84 -9.26 3.12 16.33
C SER A 84 -7.92 3.57 16.94
N ASN A 85 -7.95 4.16 18.13
CA ASN A 85 -6.77 4.67 18.83
C ASN A 85 -5.90 3.55 19.43
N ALA A 86 -6.49 2.40 19.78
CA ALA A 86 -5.73 1.20 20.13
C ALA A 86 -4.86 0.70 18.96
N TYR A 87 -5.30 0.91 17.72
CA TYR A 87 -4.59 0.55 16.49
C TYR A 87 -4.01 1.76 15.75
N ARG A 88 -3.68 2.86 16.47
CA ARG A 88 -3.30 4.16 15.89
C ARG A 88 -2.23 4.12 14.79
N ARG A 89 -1.28 3.17 14.84
CA ARG A 89 -0.21 3.02 13.83
C ARG A 89 -0.74 2.63 12.45
N THR A 90 -1.91 1.99 12.41
CA THR A 90 -2.57 1.47 11.20
C THR A 90 -3.51 2.49 10.55
N LYS A 91 -3.69 3.68 11.14
CA LYS A 91 -4.46 4.77 10.51
C LYS A 91 -3.82 5.13 9.18
N LEU A 92 -4.60 5.02 8.11
CA LEU A 92 -4.13 5.24 6.75
C LEU A 92 -3.86 6.73 6.48
N ARG A 93 -2.80 7.00 5.74
CA ARG A 93 -2.38 8.31 5.25
C ARG A 93 -2.36 8.29 3.73
N ALA A 94 -2.51 9.46 3.12
CA ALA A 94 -2.32 9.59 1.68
C ALA A 94 -0.90 9.10 1.30
N GLY A 95 -0.82 8.25 0.29
CA GLY A 95 0.44 7.63 -0.15
C GLY A 95 0.75 6.27 0.50
N ASP A 96 -0.01 5.82 1.50
CA ASP A 96 0.16 4.48 2.05
C ASP A 96 -0.17 3.39 1.00
N LEU A 97 0.61 2.32 1.01
CA LEU A 97 0.33 1.10 0.25
C LEU A 97 -0.50 0.14 1.11
N VAL A 98 -1.67 -0.26 0.61
CA VAL A 98 -2.53 -1.27 1.25
C VAL A 98 -2.53 -2.54 0.42
N VAL A 99 -2.25 -3.67 1.06
CA VAL A 99 -2.18 -4.99 0.40
C VAL A 99 -3.23 -5.92 1.02
N PRO A 100 -4.21 -6.41 0.22
CA PRO A 100 -5.10 -7.49 0.67
C PRO A 100 -4.31 -8.77 0.94
N LEU A 101 -4.32 -9.26 2.18
CA LEU A 101 -3.63 -10.50 2.54
C LEU A 101 -4.45 -11.76 2.21
N ARG A 102 -5.78 -11.64 2.19
CA ARG A 102 -6.72 -12.74 1.91
C ARG A 102 -7.97 -12.16 1.25
N GLY A 103 -8.44 -12.81 0.20
CA GLY A 103 -9.67 -12.51 -0.53
C GLY A 103 -10.32 -13.79 -1.01
#